data_AF-A0A1I7XR30-F1
#
_entry.id   AF-A0A1I7XR30-F1
#
_cell.length_a   1.000
_cell.length_b   1.000
_cell.length_c   1.000
_cell.angle_alpha   90.00
_cell.angle_beta   90.00
_cell.angle_gamma   90.00
#
_symmetry.space_group_name_H-M   'P 1'
#
loop_
_entity.id
_entity.type
_entity.pdbx_description
1 polymer ?
#
loop_
_entity_poly.entity_id
_entity_poly.type
_entity_poly.pdbx_seq_one_letter_code
_entity_poly.pdbx_strand_id
1 'polypeptide(L)' 'MMLFLFLSLVALSLAGRECVWIIGRVQCEKDSSKNLNVEVRVYDRDSFGPFKLIDPDDLMGSAKN' A
#
# COMPACT_ATOMS: atom_id res chain seq x y z
N MET A 1 3.20 -23.85 -30.55
CA MET A 1 1.96 -23.35 -29.94
C MET A 1 2.14 -23.06 -28.44
N MET A 2 2.58 -24.02 -27.61
CA MET A 2 2.83 -23.77 -26.17
C MET A 2 3.87 -22.68 -25.86
N LEU A 3 4.95 -22.57 -26.64
CA LEU A 3 5.99 -21.56 -26.40
C LEU A 3 5.46 -20.12 -26.54
N PHE A 4 4.67 -19.86 -27.58
CA PHE A 4 4.04 -18.56 -27.80
C PHE A 4 3.03 -18.22 -26.70
N LEU A 5 2.28 -19.22 -26.22
CA LEU A 5 1.36 -19.06 -25.09
C LEU A 5 2.12 -18.68 -23.81
N PHE A 6 3.22 -19.38 -23.50
CA PHE A 6 4.07 -19.05 -22.35
C PHE A 6 4.65 -17.64 -22.43
N LEU A 7 5.18 -17.25 -23.59
CA LEU A 7 5.71 -15.89 -23.80
C LEU A 7 4.64 -14.81 -23.60
N SER A 8 3.41 -15.06 -24.07
CA SER A 8 2.29 -14.13 -23.86
C SER A 8 1.88 -13.99 -22.38
N LEU A 9 1.91 -15.08 -21.62
CA LEU A 9 1.59 -15.06 -20.18
C LEU A 9 2.66 -14.33 -19.37
N VAL A 10 3.94 -14.50 -19.72
CA VAL A 10 5.06 -13.79 -19.07
C VAL A 10 4.94 -12.28 -19.30
N ALA A 11 4.61 -11.85 -20.53
CA ALA A 11 4.42 -10.44 -20.86
C ALA A 11 3.22 -9.80 -20.13
N LEU A 12 2.18 -10.58 -19.82
CA LEU A 12 1.00 -10.12 -19.06
C LEU A 12 1.22 -10.12 -17.55
N SER A 13 2.22 -10.85 -17.06
CA SER A 13 2.56 -10.96 -15.62
C SER A 13 3.49 -9.86 -15.09
N LEU A 14 3.63 -8.74 -15.82
CA LEU A 14 4.40 -7.59 -15.35
C LEU A 14 3.68 -6.93 -14.17
N ALA A 15 4.09 -7.28 -12.95
CA ALA A 15 3.69 -6.54 -11.75
C ALA A 15 4.28 -5.12 -11.84
N GLY A 16 3.41 -4.13 -12.05
CA GLY A 16 3.80 -2.72 -12.05
C GLY A 16 4.45 -2.35 -10.72
N ARG A 17 5.73 -1.99 -10.75
CA ARG A 17 6.49 -1.54 -9.57
C ARG A 17 6.37 -0.02 -9.42
N GLU A 18 5.16 0.51 -9.49
CA GLU A 18 4.97 1.95 -9.35
C GLU A 18 5.01 2.31 -7.86
N CYS A 19 6.07 3.01 -7.45
CA CYS A 19 6.18 3.53 -6.09
C CYS A 19 5.22 4.71 -5.91
N VAL A 20 4.42 4.68 -4.85
CA VAL A 20 3.56 5.80 -4.47
C VAL A 20 4.28 6.67 -3.44
N TRP A 21 4.25 7.98 -3.65
CA TRP A 21 4.80 8.97 -2.70
C TRP A 21 3.67 9.63 -1.92
N ILE A 22 3.75 9.57 -0.59
CA ILE A 22 2.77 10.21 0.31
C ILE A 22 3.51 11.28 1.11
N ILE A 23 3.08 12.52 0.95
CA ILE A 23 3.66 13.70 1.58
C ILE A 23 2.55 14.42 2.34
N GLY A 24 2.78 14.71 3.61
CA GLY A 24 1.79 15.39 4.45
C GLY A 24 2.34 15.75 5.84
N ARG A 25 1.48 16.36 6.65
CA ARG A 25 1.78 16.74 8.04
C ARG A 25 0.74 16.13 8.96
N VAL A 26 1.19 15.47 10.02
CA VAL A 26 0.32 15.06 11.12
C VAL A 26 0.19 16.23 12.11
N GLN A 27 -1.04 16.59 12.45
CA GLN A 27 -1.35 17.62 13.43
C GLN A 27 -2.48 17.15 14.35
N CYS A 28 -2.28 17.29 15.66
CA CYS A 28 -3.33 17.06 16.65
C CYS A 28 -4.17 18.34 16.80
N GLU A 29 -5.50 18.22 16.66
CA GLU A 29 -6.41 19.37 16.76
C GLU A 29 -6.52 19.94 18.18
N LYS A 30 -6.42 19.05 19.18
CA LYS A 30 -6.56 19.42 20.60
C LYS A 30 -5.31 20.09 21.16
N ASP A 31 -4.12 19.65 20.72
CA ASP A 31 -2.83 20.16 21.20
C ASP A 31 -1.77 20.02 20.10
N SER A 32 -1.39 21.14 19.51
CA SER A 32 -0.44 21.19 18.39
C SER A 32 0.98 20.76 18.76
N SER A 33 1.33 20.68 20.05
CA SER A 33 2.63 20.19 20.53
C SER A 33 2.75 18.66 20.49
N LYS A 34 1.63 17.95 20.29
CA LYS A 34 1.57 16.48 20.26
C LYS A 34 1.68 15.93 18.84
N ASN A 35 2.76 16.27 18.15
CA ASN A 35 3.05 15.83 16.78
C ASN A 35 4.38 15.06 16.62
N LEU A 36 5.05 14.74 17.73
CA LEU A 36 6.30 13.98 17.76
C LEU A 36 6.06 12.50 18.10
N ASN A 37 6.98 11.62 17.66
CA ASN A 37 6.94 10.18 17.90
C ASN A 37 5.70 9.50 17.30
N VAL A 38 5.24 9.98 16.14
CA VAL A 38 4.11 9.40 15.42
C VAL A 38 4.65 8.43 14.37
N GLU A 39 4.06 7.24 14.32
CA GLU A 39 4.28 6.28 13.23
C GLU A 39 3.11 6.37 12.25
N VAL A 40 3.42 6.69 11.00
CA VAL A 40 2.47 6.67 9.89
C VAL A 40 2.66 5.38 9.12
N ARG A 41 1.60 4.60 8.95
CA ARG A 41 1.58 3.37 8.14
C ARG A 41 0.61 3.53 6.98
N VAL A 42 1.04 3.08 5.81
CA VAL A 42 0.28 3.16 4.57
C VAL A 42 -0.05 1.75 4.15
N TYR A 43 -1.31 1.51 3.79
CA TYR A 43 -1.83 0.22 3.39
C TYR A 43 -2.51 0.33 2.02
N ASP A 44 -2.31 -0.68 1.17
CA ASP A 44 -3.10 -0.90 -0.03
C ASP A 44 -4.40 -1.60 0.38
N ARG A 45 -5.51 -1.24 -0.24
CA ARG A 45 -6.81 -1.76 0.17
C ARG A 45 -7.25 -2.85 -0.79
N ASP A 46 -7.15 -4.09 -0.33
CA ASP A 46 -7.42 -5.25 -1.18
C ASP A 46 -8.92 -5.61 -1.24
N SER A 47 -9.66 -5.42 -0.15
CA SER A 47 -11.07 -5.83 -0.11
C SER A 47 -12.00 -4.98 0.77
N PHE A 48 -13.31 -5.28 0.69
CA PHE A 48 -14.38 -4.51 1.36
C PHE A 48 -15.20 -5.37 2.33
N GLY A 49 -15.58 -4.78 3.46
CA GLY A 49 -16.49 -5.42 4.43
C GLY A 49 -15.92 -6.71 5.01
N PRO A 50 -16.71 -7.80 5.10
CA PRO A 50 -16.27 -9.05 5.73
C PRO A 50 -15.18 -9.80 4.94
N PHE A 51 -14.98 -9.47 3.66
CA PHE A 51 -13.94 -10.11 2.83
C PHE A 51 -12.51 -9.76 3.28
N LYS A 52 -12.33 -8.69 4.07
CA LYS A 52 -11.04 -8.33 4.68
C LYS A 52 -10.46 -9.40 5.62
N LEU A 53 -11.29 -10.34 6.09
CA LEU A 53 -10.82 -11.45 6.92
C LEU A 53 -10.01 -12.48 6.14
N ILE A 54 -10.26 -12.56 4.83
CA ILE A 54 -9.61 -13.51 3.92
C ILE A 54 -8.50 -12.80 3.14
N ASP A 55 -8.70 -11.53 2.83
CA ASP A 55 -7.79 -10.70 2.02
C ASP A 55 -7.53 -9.36 2.74
N PRO A 56 -6.65 -9.35 3.75
CA PRO A 56 -6.36 -8.17 4.56
C PRO A 56 -5.49 -7.17 3.78
N ASP A 57 -5.70 -5.87 4.06
CA ASP A 57 -4.93 -4.78 3.46
C ASP A 57 -3.40 -4.98 3.58
N ASP A 58 -2.69 -4.91 2.45
CA ASP A 58 -1.23 -5.05 2.38
C ASP A 58 -0.48 -3.80 2.87
N LEU A 59 0.57 -3.97 3.68
CA LEU A 59 1.41 -2.86 4.14
C LEU A 59 2.31 -2.36 3.00
N MET A 60 2.08 -1.12 2.55
CA MET A 60 2.89 -0.46 1.52
C MET A 60 4.15 0.21 2.10
N GLY A 61 4.07 0.74 3.33
CA GLY A 61 5.21 1.41 3.95
C GLY A 61 4.91 2.04 5.31
N SER A 62 5.97 2.43 6.02
CA SER A 62 5.88 3.10 7.31
C SER A 62 6.92 4.21 7.46
N ALA A 63 6.55 5.32 8.08
CA ALA A 63 7.43 6.43 8.39
C ALA A 63 7.27 6.87 9.86
N LYS A 64 8.37 7.31 10.47
CA LYS A 64 8.37 7.85 11.84
C LYS A 64 8.84 9.30 11.82
N ASN A 65 8.15 10.13 12.59
CA ASN A 65 8.52 11.52 12.84
C ASN A 65 9.07 11.72 14.25
#